data_AF-A0A956KDT1-F1
#
_entry.id   AF-A0A956KDT1-F1
#
_cell.length_a   1.000
_cell.length_b   1.000
_cell.length_c   1.000
_cell.angle_alpha   90.00
_cell.angle_beta   90.00
_cell.angle_gamma   90.00
#
_symmetry.space_group_name_H-M   'P 1'
#
loop_
_entity.id
_entity.type
_entity.pdbx_description
1 polymer ?
#
loop_
_entity_poly.entity_id
_entity_poly.type
_entity_poly.pdbx_seq_one_letter_code
_entity_poly.pdbx_strand_id
1 'polypeptide(L)'
;MRSLLLVAMVVPLLAACKGDGDEETTAFPTTGSTSSGSDTEGTDTTAGTAGSTGVDPTESVAIDVQREVDILLVIDNSGSMGEEQAKLSASIGALTGALESTPNVDYRIGVTTTDTGNPRCTPDLFKAPASGDLQLSSCRDRLGGGGDKSDFIFDVGSEVVDATPACTDACTEAIHDALAGGPVATPIEDSSDGERPRKWIERIGGGTNLPAKVASLVAGYPENNDADPQNDVSPLAAAFACYGPQGINGCGFEAPLQGMYLALTKAES
;
A
#
# COMPACT_ATOMS: atom_id res chain seq x y z
N MET A 1 22.90 1.86 6.87
CA MET A 1 22.41 0.48 6.67
C MET A 1 20.98 0.47 7.18
N ARG A 2 20.02 0.76 6.29
CA ARG A 2 18.59 0.82 6.64
C ARG A 2 18.06 -0.60 6.81
N SER A 3 17.30 -0.83 7.88
CA SER A 3 16.74 -2.13 8.21
C SER A 3 15.42 -2.29 7.45
N LEU A 4 15.44 -3.06 6.37
CA LEU A 4 14.27 -3.38 5.57
C LEU A 4 13.36 -4.32 6.36
N LEU A 5 12.20 -3.85 6.82
CA LEU A 5 11.18 -4.70 7.44
C LEU A 5 10.28 -5.25 6.33
N LEU A 6 10.55 -6.48 5.90
CA LEU A 6 9.79 -7.16 4.85
C LEU A 6 8.51 -7.78 5.46
N VAL A 7 7.35 -7.18 5.20
CA VAL A 7 6.05 -7.78 5.52
C VAL A 7 5.49 -8.45 4.27
N ALA A 8 5.72 -9.76 4.14
CA ALA A 8 5.11 -10.58 3.09
C ALA A 8 3.76 -11.11 3.60
N MET A 9 2.66 -10.54 3.14
CA MET A 9 1.32 -11.06 3.43
C MET A 9 0.96 -12.11 2.39
N VAL A 10 0.91 -13.38 2.80
CA VAL A 10 0.28 -14.48 2.05
C VAL A 10 -1.06 -14.72 2.72
N VAL A 11 -2.16 -14.61 1.97
CA VAL A 11 -3.52 -14.89 2.48
C VAL A 11 -3.84 -16.36 2.17
N PRO A 12 -3.77 -17.29 3.15
CA PRO A 12 -4.35 -18.62 2.98
C PRO A 12 -5.87 -18.54 3.18
N LEU A 13 -6.61 -18.88 2.13
CA LEU A 13 -8.06 -19.04 2.20
C LEU A 13 -8.40 -20.29 3.03
N LEU A 14 -8.84 -20.11 4.27
CA LEU A 14 -9.55 -21.17 5.00
C LEU A 14 -11.00 -21.18 4.53
N ALA A 15 -11.34 -22.17 3.71
CA ALA A 15 -12.72 -22.56 3.48
C ALA A 15 -13.31 -23.12 4.79
N ALA A 16 -14.31 -22.44 5.35
CA ALA A 16 -15.13 -22.96 6.43
C ALA A 16 -16.59 -22.98 5.99
N CYS A 17 -17.20 -24.15 6.17
CA CYS A 17 -18.50 -24.52 5.67
C CYS A 17 -19.67 -23.69 6.22
N LYS A 18 -20.67 -23.54 5.36
CA LYS A 18 -22.04 -23.09 5.61
C LYS A 18 -22.70 -23.86 6.77
N GLY A 19 -23.27 -23.12 7.72
CA GLY A 19 -24.20 -23.61 8.74
C GLY A 19 -25.11 -22.47 9.20
N ASP A 20 -26.40 -22.64 9.01
CA ASP A 20 -27.47 -21.73 9.41
C ASP A 20 -27.60 -21.64 10.96
N GLY A 21 -27.98 -20.46 11.46
CA GLY A 21 -28.79 -20.33 12.68
C GLY A 21 -28.09 -19.91 13.97
N ASP A 22 -28.60 -18.80 14.51
CA ASP A 22 -28.82 -18.45 15.93
C ASP A 22 -27.77 -17.62 16.70
N GLU A 23 -28.34 -16.59 17.36
CA GLU A 23 -27.72 -15.58 18.22
C GLU A 23 -26.98 -16.18 19.42
N GLU A 24 -25.78 -15.67 19.74
CA GLU A 24 -25.33 -15.61 21.13
C GLU A 24 -24.35 -14.46 21.36
N THR A 25 -24.77 -13.51 22.21
CA THR A 25 -23.96 -12.43 22.75
C THR A 25 -23.02 -12.98 23.81
N THR A 26 -21.70 -12.75 23.69
CA THR A 26 -20.81 -12.86 24.86
C THR A 26 -19.85 -11.69 24.93
N ALA A 27 -20.09 -10.86 25.94
CA ALA A 27 -19.24 -9.77 26.40
C ALA A 27 -18.00 -10.32 27.11
N PHE A 28 -16.85 -9.68 26.92
CA PHE A 28 -15.65 -9.91 27.72
C PHE A 28 -15.53 -8.87 28.85
N PRO A 29 -15.16 -9.28 30.08
CA PRO A 29 -15.33 -8.46 31.27
C PRO A 29 -14.19 -7.46 31.50
N THR A 30 -14.60 -6.27 31.97
CA THR A 30 -13.76 -5.28 32.66
C THR A 30 -13.34 -5.81 34.03
N THR A 31 -12.09 -5.63 34.44
CA THR A 31 -11.71 -5.70 35.85
C THR A 31 -10.73 -4.60 36.17
N GLY A 32 -11.19 -3.62 36.96
CA GLY A 32 -10.34 -2.62 37.59
C GLY A 32 -9.69 -3.17 38.87
N SER A 33 -8.62 -2.52 39.28
CA SER A 33 -8.17 -2.55 40.68
C SER A 33 -7.56 -1.21 41.04
N THR A 34 -8.30 -0.52 41.90
CA THR A 34 -7.91 0.65 42.66
C THR A 34 -7.10 0.20 43.88
N SER A 35 -5.99 0.87 44.19
CA SER A 35 -5.43 0.84 45.55
C SER A 35 -5.02 2.26 45.97
N SER A 36 -5.73 2.76 46.96
CA SER A 36 -5.43 4.00 47.68
C SER A 36 -4.34 3.77 48.73
N GLY A 37 -3.46 4.76 48.92
CA GLY A 37 -2.53 4.84 50.04
C GLY A 37 -2.26 6.32 50.36
N SER A 38 -2.76 6.76 51.51
CA SER A 38 -2.55 8.06 52.16
C SER A 38 -1.18 8.08 52.86
N ASP A 39 -0.50 9.24 52.95
CA ASP A 39 0.13 9.75 54.19
C ASP A 39 0.71 11.19 54.05
N THR A 40 0.12 12.09 54.84
CA THR A 40 0.60 13.20 55.71
C THR A 40 1.76 14.16 55.35
N GLU A 41 1.51 15.44 55.71
CA GLU A 41 2.35 16.65 55.72
C GLU A 41 3.77 16.55 56.33
N GLY A 42 4.66 17.43 55.84
CA GLY A 42 5.86 17.89 56.54
C GLY A 42 6.53 19.08 55.84
N THR A 43 6.44 20.26 56.42
CA THR A 43 7.16 21.49 56.01
C THR A 43 8.58 21.49 56.58
N ASP A 44 9.61 21.81 55.79
CA ASP A 44 10.76 22.57 56.29
C ASP A 44 11.48 23.35 55.17
N THR A 45 11.95 24.54 55.53
CA THR A 45 12.56 25.55 54.67
C THR A 45 14.05 25.59 54.99
N THR A 46 14.95 25.52 54.01
CA THR A 46 16.25 26.21 54.12
C THR A 46 16.93 26.40 52.78
N ALA A 47 17.41 27.63 52.58
CA ALA A 47 18.13 28.09 51.40
C ALA A 47 19.57 27.55 51.34
N GLY A 48 20.04 27.29 50.13
CA GLY A 48 21.45 27.03 49.82
C GLY A 48 21.76 27.37 48.36
N THR A 49 22.39 28.52 48.13
CA THR A 49 22.88 28.99 46.83
C THR A 49 24.23 28.34 46.48
N ALA A 50 24.33 27.70 45.31
CA ALA A 50 25.57 27.62 44.51
C ALA A 50 25.25 27.14 43.09
N GLY A 51 25.61 27.93 42.07
CA GLY A 51 25.28 27.67 40.68
C GLY A 51 26.13 26.57 40.03
N SER A 52 25.52 25.86 39.07
CA SER A 52 26.20 25.24 37.93
C SER A 52 25.14 24.83 36.89
N THR A 53 25.26 25.39 35.69
CA THR A 53 24.57 25.06 34.41
C THR A 53 23.23 24.32 34.51
N GLY A 54 22.14 25.07 34.31
CA GLY A 54 20.81 24.52 34.13
C GLY A 54 20.74 23.59 32.93
N VAL A 55 20.61 22.30 33.20
CA VAL A 55 19.84 21.38 32.38
C VAL A 55 18.74 20.93 33.31
N ASP A 56 17.49 21.28 33.00
CA ASP A 56 16.35 20.80 33.74
C ASP A 56 16.25 19.28 33.51
N PRO A 57 16.44 18.42 34.53
CA PRO A 57 16.36 16.97 34.37
C PRO A 57 14.92 16.50 34.09
N THR A 58 13.95 17.41 34.01
CA THR A 58 12.56 17.13 33.64
C THR A 58 12.21 17.48 32.19
N GLU A 59 13.12 18.07 31.41
CA GLU A 59 12.92 18.17 29.96
C GLU A 59 13.19 16.82 29.29
N SER A 60 12.14 16.04 29.11
CA SER A 60 12.17 14.91 28.20
C SER A 60 12.37 15.43 26.78
N VAL A 61 13.52 15.15 26.19
CA VAL A 61 13.74 15.32 24.75
C VAL A 61 12.80 14.33 24.04
N ALA A 62 11.71 14.85 23.48
CA ALA A 62 10.85 14.08 22.61
C ALA A 62 11.63 13.78 21.32
N ILE A 63 12.21 12.57 21.23
CA ILE A 63 12.72 12.07 19.96
C ILE A 63 11.50 11.74 19.12
N ASP A 64 11.27 12.57 18.10
CA ASP A 64 10.30 12.23 17.07
C ASP A 64 10.84 11.04 16.26
N VAL A 65 10.19 9.90 16.43
CA VAL A 65 10.59 8.67 15.73
C VAL A 65 9.95 8.71 14.34
N GLN A 66 10.72 9.14 13.35
CA GLN A 66 10.36 8.99 11.95
C GLN A 66 10.38 7.49 11.60
N ARG A 67 9.28 7.01 11.04
CA ARG A 67 9.08 5.62 10.63
C ARG A 67 9.12 5.57 9.11
N GLU A 68 9.92 4.66 8.56
CA GLU A 68 10.05 4.45 7.11
C GLU A 68 9.61 3.04 6.76
N VAL A 69 8.73 2.88 5.77
CA VAL A 69 8.23 1.57 5.33
C VAL A 69 8.22 1.47 3.80
N ASP A 70 8.90 0.47 3.25
CA ASP A 70 8.79 0.10 1.84
C ASP A 70 7.92 -1.15 1.71
N ILE A 71 6.85 -1.06 0.91
CA ILE A 71 5.92 -2.15 0.64
C ILE A 71 6.06 -2.56 -0.83
N LEU A 72 6.35 -3.84 -1.07
CA LEU A 72 6.35 -4.42 -2.41
C LEU A 72 5.21 -5.43 -2.52
N LEU A 73 4.23 -5.11 -3.36
CA LEU A 73 3.15 -6.04 -3.72
C LEU A 73 3.56 -6.83 -4.95
N VAL A 74 3.68 -8.15 -4.79
CA VAL A 74 3.95 -9.09 -5.88
C VAL A 74 2.64 -9.80 -6.20
N ILE A 75 1.98 -9.36 -7.27
CA ILE A 75 0.60 -9.74 -7.58
C ILE A 75 0.60 -10.86 -8.60
N ASP A 76 -0.15 -11.92 -8.29
CA ASP A 76 -0.40 -13.01 -9.23
C ASP A 76 -1.33 -12.55 -10.36
N ASN A 77 -0.83 -12.64 -11.59
CA ASN A 77 -1.52 -12.22 -12.80
C ASN A 77 -1.97 -13.41 -13.66
N SER A 78 -2.17 -14.59 -13.07
CA SER A 78 -2.76 -15.76 -13.73
C SER A 78 -4.28 -15.61 -13.96
N GLY A 79 -4.81 -16.45 -14.85
CA GLY A 79 -6.20 -16.40 -15.33
C GLY A 79 -7.27 -16.41 -14.23
N SER A 80 -7.00 -17.02 -13.08
CA SER A 80 -7.96 -17.13 -11.95
C SER A 80 -7.97 -15.91 -11.02
N MET A 81 -7.07 -14.95 -11.17
CA MET A 81 -6.82 -13.93 -10.15
C MET A 81 -7.71 -12.69 -10.25
N GLY A 82 -8.66 -12.65 -11.19
CA GLY A 82 -9.51 -11.47 -11.41
C GLY A 82 -10.28 -11.04 -10.15
N GLU A 83 -10.99 -11.97 -9.51
CA GLU A 83 -11.77 -11.69 -8.29
C GLU A 83 -10.86 -11.27 -7.12
N GLU A 84 -9.70 -11.91 -6.98
CA GLU A 84 -8.76 -11.64 -5.88
C GLU A 84 -8.06 -10.29 -6.04
N GLN A 85 -7.72 -9.88 -7.27
CA GLN A 85 -7.21 -8.53 -7.54
C GLN A 85 -8.27 -7.45 -7.29
N ALA A 86 -9.55 -7.74 -7.57
CA ALA A 86 -10.65 -6.83 -7.23
C ALA A 86 -10.78 -6.65 -5.71
N LYS A 87 -10.72 -7.76 -4.94
CA LYS A 87 -10.73 -7.72 -3.46
C LYS A 87 -9.52 -6.98 -2.88
N LEU A 88 -8.32 -7.20 -3.44
CA LEU A 88 -7.11 -6.47 -3.05
C LEU A 88 -7.29 -4.96 -3.23
N SER A 89 -7.82 -4.55 -4.38
CA SER A 89 -8.05 -3.14 -4.69
C SER A 89 -9.09 -2.52 -3.76
N ALA A 90 -10.18 -3.23 -3.45
CA ALA A 90 -11.19 -2.79 -2.49
C ALA A 90 -10.66 -2.69 -1.05
N SER A 91 -9.66 -3.50 -0.69
CA SER A 91 -9.13 -3.57 0.68
C SER A 91 -7.97 -2.60 0.94
N ILE A 92 -7.40 -1.97 -0.09
CA ILE A 92 -6.19 -1.14 0.07
C ILE A 92 -6.41 0.03 1.03
N GLY A 93 -7.64 0.57 1.08
CA GLY A 93 -7.99 1.68 1.97
C GLY A 93 -7.70 1.38 3.45
N ALA A 94 -7.85 0.13 3.88
CA ALA A 94 -7.52 -0.26 5.25
C ALA A 94 -6.01 -0.17 5.53
N LEU A 95 -5.18 -0.55 4.56
CA LEU A 95 -3.72 -0.44 4.67
C LEU A 95 -3.30 1.04 4.66
N THR A 96 -3.79 1.83 3.71
CA THR A 96 -3.42 3.25 3.60
C THR A 96 -3.91 4.05 4.80
N GLY A 97 -5.11 3.75 5.30
CA GLY A 97 -5.64 4.36 6.53
C GLY A 97 -4.77 4.04 7.75
N ALA A 98 -4.24 2.81 7.88
CA ALA A 98 -3.32 2.46 8.96
C ALA A 98 -1.98 3.22 8.85
N LEU A 99 -1.44 3.35 7.63
CA LEU A 99 -0.21 4.12 7.38
C LEU A 99 -0.41 5.62 7.63
N GLU A 100 -1.53 6.18 7.17
CA GLU A 100 -1.81 7.62 7.24
C GLU A 100 -2.24 8.10 8.63
N SER A 101 -2.90 7.24 9.43
CA SER A 101 -3.23 7.50 10.84
C SER A 101 -2.03 7.39 11.78
N THR A 102 -0.94 6.78 11.35
CA THR A 102 0.29 6.68 12.15
C THR A 102 1.13 7.96 11.99
N PRO A 103 1.43 8.69 13.08
CA PRO A 103 2.24 9.90 13.00
C PRO A 103 3.65 9.61 12.45
N ASN A 104 4.13 10.51 11.59
CA ASN A 104 5.50 10.54 11.08
C ASN A 104 5.92 9.23 10.38
N VAL A 105 5.02 8.65 9.59
CA VAL A 105 5.32 7.53 8.68
C VAL A 105 5.54 8.04 7.26
N ASP A 106 6.72 7.75 6.74
CA ASP A 106 7.03 7.82 5.31
C ASP A 106 6.94 6.42 4.72
N TYR A 107 6.32 6.30 3.55
CA TYR A 107 6.15 5.00 2.92
C TYR A 107 6.19 5.04 1.40
N ARG A 108 6.60 3.90 0.84
CA ARG A 108 6.58 3.62 -0.61
C ARG A 108 5.81 2.35 -0.88
N ILE A 109 5.05 2.33 -1.97
CA ILE A 109 4.32 1.15 -2.44
C ILE A 109 4.69 0.88 -3.89
N GLY A 110 5.48 -0.16 -4.10
CA GLY A 110 5.79 -0.72 -5.40
C GLY A 110 4.87 -1.90 -5.73
N VAL A 111 4.54 -2.06 -7.00
CA VAL A 111 3.76 -3.21 -7.50
C VAL A 111 4.57 -3.90 -8.58
N THR A 112 4.64 -5.23 -8.55
CA THR A 112 5.15 -6.06 -9.64
C THR A 112 4.30 -7.32 -9.75
N THR A 113 4.60 -8.20 -10.70
CA THR A 113 3.89 -9.47 -10.86
C THR A 113 4.74 -10.67 -10.46
N THR A 114 4.08 -11.79 -10.21
CA THR A 114 4.74 -13.09 -10.01
C THR A 114 5.29 -13.69 -11.30
N ASP A 115 4.86 -13.20 -12.46
CA ASP A 115 5.32 -13.66 -13.78
C ASP A 115 6.74 -13.16 -14.10
N THR A 116 7.66 -14.11 -14.12
CA THR A 116 9.08 -13.92 -14.49
C THR A 116 9.46 -14.63 -15.78
N GLY A 117 8.46 -15.15 -16.50
CA GLY A 117 8.62 -15.85 -17.77
C GLY A 117 8.94 -17.34 -17.61
N ASN A 118 8.54 -18.12 -18.61
CA ASN A 118 8.88 -19.52 -18.76
C ASN A 118 9.07 -19.83 -20.25
N PRO A 119 9.96 -20.77 -20.64
CA PRO A 119 10.07 -21.20 -22.04
C PRO A 119 8.77 -21.72 -22.67
N ARG A 120 7.76 -22.08 -21.85
CA ARG A 120 6.42 -22.47 -22.32
C ARG A 120 5.48 -21.29 -22.57
N CYS A 121 5.83 -20.10 -22.12
CA CYS A 121 5.03 -18.89 -22.30
C CYS A 121 5.32 -18.29 -23.69
N THR A 122 4.39 -18.48 -24.62
CA THR A 122 4.50 -17.90 -25.96
C THR A 122 3.85 -16.51 -25.99
N PRO A 123 4.51 -15.48 -26.56
CA PRO A 123 3.95 -14.12 -26.65
C PRO A 123 2.61 -14.03 -27.38
N ASP A 124 2.30 -15.02 -28.24
CA ASP A 124 1.03 -15.09 -28.94
C ASP A 124 -0.15 -15.44 -28.03
N LEU A 125 0.10 -16.03 -26.86
CA LEU A 125 -0.95 -16.49 -25.93
C LEU A 125 -0.98 -15.68 -24.64
N PHE A 126 0.17 -15.19 -24.18
CA PHE A 126 0.29 -14.56 -22.87
C PHE A 126 0.98 -13.21 -22.95
N LYS A 127 0.69 -12.36 -21.95
CA LYS A 127 1.39 -11.11 -21.71
C LYS A 127 2.87 -11.36 -21.46
N ALA A 128 3.73 -10.42 -21.86
CA ALA A 128 5.14 -10.43 -21.49
C ALA A 128 5.31 -10.34 -19.95
N PRO A 129 6.24 -11.12 -19.37
CA PRO A 129 6.46 -11.15 -17.93
C PRO A 129 7.00 -9.81 -17.42
N ALA A 130 6.55 -9.37 -16.24
CA ALA A 130 7.12 -8.18 -15.61
C ALA A 130 8.59 -8.41 -15.24
N SER A 131 8.98 -9.65 -14.91
CA SER A 131 10.37 -9.98 -14.56
C SER A 131 10.94 -9.07 -13.47
N GLY A 132 10.12 -8.74 -12.47
CA GLY A 132 10.45 -7.82 -11.38
C GLY A 132 10.42 -6.34 -11.74
N ASP A 133 10.07 -5.95 -12.98
CA ASP A 133 9.83 -4.53 -13.26
C ASP A 133 8.64 -4.03 -12.45
N LEU A 134 8.82 -2.88 -11.79
CA LEU A 134 7.72 -2.23 -11.09
C LEU A 134 6.70 -1.71 -12.12
N GLN A 135 5.44 -2.09 -11.92
CA GLN A 135 4.29 -1.78 -12.76
C GLN A 135 3.52 -0.62 -12.15
N LEU A 136 3.70 0.56 -12.73
CA LEU A 136 3.00 1.77 -12.30
C LEU A 136 2.34 2.47 -13.49
N SER A 137 1.55 1.71 -14.23
CA SER A 137 0.62 2.21 -15.25
C SER A 137 -0.80 1.84 -14.88
N SER A 138 -1.78 2.63 -15.32
CA SER A 138 -3.18 2.39 -15.01
C SER A 138 -3.62 1.04 -15.57
N CYS A 139 -4.44 0.31 -14.84
CA CYS A 139 -5.07 -0.91 -15.34
C CYS A 139 -5.92 -0.63 -16.59
N ARG A 140 -6.47 0.58 -16.72
CA ARG A 140 -7.25 1.01 -17.89
C ARG A 140 -6.43 1.08 -19.17
N ASP A 141 -5.14 1.41 -19.07
CA ASP A 141 -4.20 1.37 -20.20
C ASP A 141 -4.01 -0.05 -20.76
N ARG A 142 -4.35 -1.07 -19.96
CA ARG A 142 -4.13 -2.49 -20.26
C ARG A 142 -5.42 -3.23 -20.65
N LEU A 143 -6.54 -2.53 -20.82
CA LEU A 143 -7.83 -3.16 -21.17
C LEU A 143 -7.95 -3.59 -22.64
N GLY A 144 -6.94 -3.35 -23.48
CA GLY A 144 -6.95 -3.73 -24.89
C GLY A 144 -7.80 -2.79 -25.73
N GLY A 145 -7.18 -1.71 -26.21
CA GLY A 145 -7.73 -0.82 -27.23
C GLY A 145 -6.94 -0.95 -28.54
N GLY A 146 -7.52 -0.52 -29.67
CA GLY A 146 -6.75 -0.34 -30.91
C GLY A 146 -6.21 -1.62 -31.61
N GLY A 147 -6.69 -2.81 -31.23
CA GLY A 147 -6.25 -4.09 -31.79
C GLY A 147 -5.27 -4.86 -30.89
N ASP A 148 -4.87 -4.29 -29.76
CA ASP A 148 -4.03 -4.96 -28.77
C ASP A 148 -4.85 -5.89 -27.86
N LYS A 149 -4.22 -6.98 -27.40
CA LYS A 149 -4.83 -7.91 -26.45
C LYS A 149 -4.99 -7.24 -25.08
N SER A 150 -6.14 -7.45 -24.46
CA SER A 150 -6.37 -7.03 -23.08
C SER A 150 -5.56 -7.90 -22.12
N ASP A 151 -4.96 -7.29 -21.10
CA ASP A 151 -4.33 -8.01 -20.01
C ASP A 151 -5.39 -8.60 -19.04
N PHE A 152 -6.65 -8.17 -19.16
CA PHE A 152 -7.77 -8.59 -18.30
C PHE A 152 -8.65 -9.67 -18.93
N ILE A 153 -8.31 -10.12 -20.14
CA ILE A 153 -8.95 -11.26 -20.78
C ILE A 153 -7.94 -12.40 -20.83
N PHE A 154 -8.26 -13.51 -20.16
CA PHE A 154 -7.51 -14.75 -20.29
C PHE A 154 -8.23 -15.65 -21.29
N ASP A 155 -7.65 -15.79 -22.49
CA ASP A 155 -8.19 -16.63 -23.57
C ASP A 155 -7.13 -17.65 -24.01
N VAL A 156 -7.35 -18.89 -23.61
CA VAL A 156 -6.53 -20.05 -24.02
C VAL A 156 -7.30 -20.99 -24.95
N GLY A 157 -8.31 -20.47 -25.65
CA GLY A 157 -9.13 -21.16 -26.65
C GLY A 157 -10.21 -22.08 -26.08
N SER A 158 -9.94 -22.83 -25.00
CA SER A 158 -10.94 -23.68 -24.32
C SER A 158 -11.70 -22.97 -23.20
N GLU A 159 -11.16 -21.84 -22.74
CA GLU A 159 -11.69 -21.05 -21.63
C GLU A 159 -11.40 -19.58 -21.92
N VAL A 160 -12.42 -18.75 -21.71
CA VAL A 160 -12.31 -17.29 -21.78
C VAL A 160 -12.80 -16.74 -20.44
N VAL A 161 -11.90 -16.12 -19.70
CA VAL A 161 -12.19 -15.42 -18.45
C VAL A 161 -12.07 -13.93 -18.71
N ASP A 162 -13.13 -13.18 -18.38
CA ASP A 162 -13.15 -11.73 -18.44
C ASP A 162 -13.08 -11.14 -17.04
N ALA A 163 -11.94 -10.55 -16.69
CA ALA A 163 -11.71 -9.85 -15.44
C ALA A 163 -11.67 -8.33 -15.62
N THR A 164 -12.17 -7.79 -16.74
CA THR A 164 -12.28 -6.33 -16.97
C THR A 164 -12.91 -5.58 -15.78
N PRO A 165 -13.98 -6.09 -15.13
CA PRO A 165 -14.56 -5.44 -13.95
C PRO A 165 -13.56 -5.22 -12.79
N ALA A 166 -12.57 -6.11 -12.63
CA ALA A 166 -11.55 -5.96 -11.58
C ALA A 166 -10.74 -4.66 -11.74
N CYS A 167 -10.60 -4.16 -12.97
CA CYS A 167 -10.04 -2.84 -13.23
C CYS A 167 -11.12 -1.75 -13.21
N THR A 168 -12.20 -1.91 -13.96
CA THR A 168 -13.13 -0.80 -14.22
C THR A 168 -13.94 -0.38 -13.01
N ASP A 169 -14.20 -1.31 -12.10
CA ASP A 169 -14.98 -1.03 -10.88
C ASP A 169 -14.12 -0.34 -9.82
N ALA A 170 -12.81 -0.65 -9.78
CA ALA A 170 -11.86 -0.05 -8.85
C ALA A 170 -11.35 1.31 -9.36
N CYS A 171 -10.94 1.38 -10.62
CA CYS A 171 -10.35 2.56 -11.22
C CYS A 171 -11.39 3.30 -12.05
N THR A 172 -11.81 4.50 -11.68
CA THR A 172 -12.72 5.29 -12.55
C THR A 172 -11.96 5.97 -13.70
N GLU A 173 -12.65 6.31 -14.79
CA GLU A 173 -12.05 7.07 -15.90
C GLU A 173 -11.47 8.41 -15.44
N ALA A 174 -12.15 9.11 -14.51
CA ALA A 174 -11.66 10.38 -13.98
C ALA A 174 -10.32 10.24 -13.24
N ILE A 175 -10.15 9.17 -12.45
CA ILE A 175 -8.89 8.90 -11.76
C ILE A 175 -7.82 8.46 -12.77
N HIS A 176 -8.16 7.61 -13.74
CA HIS A 176 -7.24 7.24 -14.82
C HIS A 176 -6.72 8.47 -15.59
N ASP A 177 -7.61 9.38 -15.98
CA ASP A 177 -7.28 10.64 -16.63
C ASP A 177 -6.45 11.58 -15.74
N ALA A 178 -6.54 11.43 -14.41
CA ALA A 178 -5.70 12.17 -13.49
C ALA A 178 -4.28 11.59 -13.39
N LEU A 179 -4.12 10.31 -13.73
CA LEU A 179 -2.85 9.57 -13.66
C LEU A 179 -2.12 9.46 -15.02
N ALA A 180 -2.69 9.95 -16.12
CA ALA A 180 -2.14 9.80 -17.47
C ALA A 180 -0.71 10.37 -17.66
N GLY A 181 -0.28 11.29 -16.78
CA GLY A 181 1.10 11.82 -16.77
C GLY A 181 2.10 10.98 -15.96
N GLY A 182 1.66 9.90 -15.33
CA GLY A 182 2.43 9.16 -14.34
C GLY A 182 2.66 9.94 -13.04
N PRO A 183 3.49 9.40 -12.14
CA PRO A 183 3.87 10.11 -10.92
C PRO A 183 4.65 11.38 -11.20
N VAL A 184 4.46 12.36 -10.33
CA VAL A 184 5.26 13.57 -10.28
C VAL A 184 6.69 13.19 -9.93
N ALA A 185 7.64 13.87 -10.56
CA ALA A 185 9.05 13.68 -10.26
C ALA A 185 9.35 14.11 -8.82
N THR A 186 10.10 13.27 -8.09
CA THR A 186 10.54 13.58 -6.74
C THR A 186 12.06 13.57 -6.66
N PRO A 187 12.66 14.32 -5.71
CA PRO A 187 14.10 14.32 -5.50
C PRO A 187 14.66 12.91 -5.30
N ILE A 188 15.89 12.71 -5.74
CA ILE A 188 16.63 11.50 -5.41
C ILE A 188 17.33 11.74 -4.08
N GLU A 189 16.94 10.97 -3.05
CA GLU A 189 17.69 10.91 -1.80
C GLU A 189 19.16 10.62 -2.13
N ASP A 190 20.06 11.46 -1.61
CA ASP A 190 21.51 11.37 -1.77
C ASP A 190 22.07 11.47 -3.21
N SER A 191 21.34 12.06 -4.16
CA SER A 191 21.91 12.35 -5.48
C SER A 191 21.73 13.80 -5.94
N SER A 192 22.74 14.29 -6.65
CA SER A 192 22.74 15.58 -7.34
C SER A 192 22.01 15.55 -8.69
N ASP A 193 21.45 14.39 -9.07
CA ASP A 193 20.96 14.12 -10.44
C ASP A 193 19.53 14.64 -10.71
N GLY A 194 19.02 15.53 -9.86
CA GLY A 194 17.71 16.16 -10.03
C GLY A 194 16.53 15.24 -9.69
N GLU A 195 15.33 15.72 -10.02
CA GLU A 195 14.07 15.00 -9.76
C GLU A 195 13.74 14.03 -10.90
N ARG A 196 13.22 12.85 -10.58
CA ARG A 196 12.72 11.90 -11.59
C ARG A 196 11.41 11.23 -11.17
N PRO A 197 10.50 10.93 -12.11
CA PRO A 197 9.34 10.08 -11.84
C PRO A 197 9.80 8.71 -11.33
N ARG A 198 9.12 8.22 -10.29
CA ARG A 198 9.40 6.90 -9.72
C ARG A 198 8.38 5.87 -10.20
N LYS A 199 8.75 4.60 -10.15
CA LYS A 199 7.84 3.49 -10.50
C LYS A 199 7.13 2.91 -9.27
N TRP A 200 6.99 3.69 -8.21
CA TRP A 200 6.21 3.36 -7.01
C TRP A 200 5.39 4.58 -6.60
N ILE A 201 4.36 4.36 -5.79
CA ILE A 201 3.66 5.43 -5.09
C ILE A 201 4.44 5.77 -3.83
N GLU A 202 4.57 7.04 -3.46
CA GLU A 202 5.17 7.41 -2.18
C GLU A 202 4.44 8.53 -1.46
N ARG A 203 4.60 8.52 -0.13
CA ARG A 203 4.29 9.64 0.76
C ARG A 203 5.49 9.83 1.68
N ILE A 204 6.15 10.99 1.58
CA ILE A 204 7.37 11.30 2.32
C ILE A 204 7.26 12.74 2.85
N GLY A 205 7.46 12.94 4.15
CA GLY A 205 7.38 14.26 4.79
C GLY A 205 6.04 14.96 4.60
N GLY A 206 4.95 14.17 4.47
CA GLY A 206 3.60 14.66 4.16
C GLY A 206 3.35 14.97 2.68
N GLY A 207 4.37 15.04 1.83
CA GLY A 207 4.24 15.16 0.38
C GLY A 207 4.00 13.80 -0.29
N THR A 208 3.47 13.81 -1.52
CA THR A 208 3.27 12.60 -2.33
C THR A 208 3.75 12.82 -3.77
N ASN A 209 4.10 11.73 -4.45
CA ASN A 209 4.41 11.76 -5.89
C ASN A 209 3.17 11.57 -6.78
N LEU A 210 1.97 11.61 -6.23
CA LEU A 210 0.73 11.53 -7.01
C LEU A 210 0.34 12.88 -7.61
N PRO A 211 -0.22 12.92 -8.84
CA PRO A 211 -0.72 14.16 -9.43
C PRO A 211 -1.79 14.81 -8.55
N ALA A 212 -1.69 16.13 -8.33
CA ALA A 212 -2.65 16.88 -7.50
C ALA A 212 -4.12 16.74 -7.95
N LYS A 213 -4.34 16.46 -9.24
CA LYS A 213 -5.67 16.18 -9.80
C LYS A 213 -6.33 14.97 -9.13
N VAL A 214 -5.58 13.95 -8.71
CA VAL A 214 -6.13 12.79 -7.99
C VAL A 214 -6.75 13.23 -6.67
N ALA A 215 -6.03 14.05 -5.89
CA ALA A 215 -6.55 14.56 -4.62
C ALA A 215 -7.82 15.41 -4.80
N SER A 216 -7.90 16.20 -5.87
CA SER A 216 -9.10 17.01 -6.17
C SER A 216 -10.35 16.17 -6.51
N LEU A 217 -10.16 14.93 -6.97
CA LEU A 217 -11.25 14.02 -7.36
C LEU A 217 -11.82 13.24 -6.18
N VAL A 218 -11.06 13.12 -5.09
CA VAL A 218 -11.47 12.44 -3.85
C VAL A 218 -11.64 13.42 -2.68
N ALA A 219 -11.75 14.73 -2.99
CA ALA A 219 -11.90 15.79 -2.00
C ALA A 219 -13.16 15.56 -1.15
N GLY A 220 -12.92 15.21 0.11
CA GLY A 220 -13.82 14.62 1.09
C GLY A 220 -13.01 14.06 2.27
N TYR A 221 -11.81 13.57 1.96
CA TYR A 221 -10.77 13.21 2.92
C TYR A 221 -10.28 14.46 3.69
N PRO A 222 -10.45 14.57 5.02
CA PRO A 222 -9.90 15.68 5.80
C PRO A 222 -8.36 15.62 5.77
N GLU A 223 -7.70 16.77 5.57
CA GLU A 223 -6.24 16.92 5.60
C GLU A 223 -5.61 16.58 6.98
N ASN A 224 -6.45 16.25 7.96
CA ASN A 224 -6.15 16.15 9.37
C ASN A 224 -6.86 14.94 10.00
N ASN A 225 -6.45 13.72 9.63
CA ASN A 225 -6.55 12.43 10.36
C ASN A 225 -7.83 12.06 11.16
N ASP A 226 -8.93 12.80 11.03
CA ASP A 226 -10.21 12.59 11.72
C ASP A 226 -11.22 11.83 10.83
N ALA A 227 -10.72 11.09 9.84
CA ALA A 227 -11.53 10.40 8.84
C ALA A 227 -12.25 9.17 9.40
N ASP A 228 -13.53 9.03 9.04
CA ASP A 228 -14.31 7.80 9.15
C ASP A 228 -13.64 6.72 8.26
N PRO A 229 -13.05 5.65 8.82
CA PRO A 229 -12.26 4.66 8.07
C PRO A 229 -13.05 3.90 7.00
N GLN A 230 -14.38 4.00 7.00
CA GLN A 230 -15.25 3.22 6.13
C GLN A 230 -15.73 3.97 4.88
N ASN A 231 -15.57 5.30 4.78
CA ASN A 231 -16.15 6.08 3.68
C ASN A 231 -15.20 7.10 3.00
N ASP A 232 -13.99 7.32 3.54
CA ASP A 232 -13.02 8.26 2.97
C ASP A 232 -11.95 7.52 2.15
N VAL A 233 -11.98 7.69 0.83
CA VAL A 233 -10.96 7.17 -0.07
C VAL A 233 -9.80 8.16 -0.12
N SER A 234 -8.64 7.81 0.46
CA SER A 234 -7.46 8.67 0.36
C SER A 234 -7.00 8.79 -1.11
N PRO A 235 -6.35 9.90 -1.51
CA PRO A 235 -5.80 10.03 -2.86
C PRO A 235 -4.87 8.87 -3.25
N LEU A 236 -4.20 8.28 -2.25
CA LEU A 236 -3.35 7.13 -2.45
C LEU A 236 -4.13 5.84 -2.68
N ALA A 237 -5.20 5.60 -1.92
CA ALA A 237 -6.10 4.48 -2.17
C ALA A 237 -6.73 4.56 -3.57
N ALA A 238 -7.15 5.76 -4.00
CA ALA A 238 -7.69 5.98 -5.33
C ALA A 238 -6.66 5.75 -6.44
N ALA A 239 -5.41 6.22 -6.27
CA ALA A 239 -4.35 5.94 -7.21
C ALA A 239 -4.02 4.44 -7.27
N PHE A 240 -3.96 3.78 -6.12
CA PHE A 240 -3.74 2.34 -6.05
C PHE A 240 -4.86 1.54 -6.74
N ALA A 241 -6.11 1.97 -6.65
CA ALA A 241 -7.22 1.31 -7.33
C ALA A 241 -7.01 1.23 -8.86
N CYS A 242 -6.26 2.18 -9.44
CA CYS A 242 -5.83 2.13 -10.84
C CYS A 242 -4.51 1.39 -11.07
N TYR A 243 -3.54 1.50 -10.16
CA TYR A 243 -2.22 0.88 -10.34
C TYR A 243 -2.16 -0.58 -9.90
N GLY A 244 -3.02 -1.01 -8.98
CA GLY A 244 -3.01 -2.30 -8.31
C GLY A 244 -3.39 -3.47 -9.21
N PRO A 245 -4.54 -3.45 -9.92
CA PRO A 245 -4.93 -4.53 -10.82
C PRO A 245 -3.90 -4.71 -11.96
N GLN A 246 -3.25 -5.88 -12.03
CA GLN A 246 -2.20 -6.19 -13.01
C GLN A 246 -2.71 -6.93 -14.24
N GLY A 247 -3.96 -7.40 -14.22
CA GLY A 247 -4.52 -8.27 -15.25
C GLY A 247 -4.36 -9.74 -14.91
N ILE A 248 -4.97 -10.59 -15.73
CA ILE A 248 -5.04 -12.05 -15.57
C ILE A 248 -4.41 -12.81 -16.74
N ASN A 249 -3.80 -12.11 -17.70
CA ASN A 249 -3.23 -12.70 -18.92
C ASN A 249 -1.75 -13.11 -18.77
N GLY A 250 -1.29 -13.33 -17.53
CA GLY A 250 -0.01 -13.95 -17.23
C GLY A 250 0.02 -15.42 -17.63
N CYS A 251 1.22 -15.96 -17.84
CA CYS A 251 1.32 -17.33 -18.35
C CYS A 251 1.13 -18.45 -17.32
N GLY A 252 0.77 -18.12 -16.08
CA GLY A 252 0.46 -19.08 -15.01
C GLY A 252 1.68 -19.77 -14.40
N PHE A 253 2.90 -19.42 -14.84
CA PHE A 253 4.15 -19.89 -14.26
C PHE A 253 4.62 -18.91 -13.20
N GLU A 254 3.95 -18.96 -12.06
CA GLU A 254 4.13 -17.97 -11.01
C GLU A 254 5.37 -18.24 -10.14
N ALA A 255 6.22 -17.22 -10.01
CA ALA A 255 7.46 -17.28 -9.25
C ALA A 255 7.55 -16.09 -8.28
N PRO A 256 6.71 -16.03 -7.24
CA PRO A 256 6.58 -14.86 -6.37
C PRO A 256 7.90 -14.42 -5.73
N LEU A 257 8.68 -15.37 -5.22
CA LEU A 257 9.98 -15.06 -4.61
C LEU A 257 11.01 -14.56 -5.63
N GLN A 258 10.96 -15.05 -6.87
CA GLN A 258 11.83 -14.58 -7.95
C GLN A 258 11.43 -13.19 -8.41
N GLY A 259 10.12 -12.93 -8.59
CA GLY A 259 9.61 -11.59 -8.93
C GLY A 259 9.99 -10.56 -7.88
N MET A 260 9.83 -10.90 -6.60
CA MET A 260 10.28 -10.08 -5.47
C MET A 260 11.79 -9.78 -5.54
N TYR A 261 12.61 -10.82 -5.68
CA TYR A 261 14.07 -10.69 -5.74
C TYR A 261 14.51 -9.78 -6.90
N LEU A 262 13.93 -9.97 -8.09
CA LEU A 262 14.24 -9.16 -9.27
C LEU A 262 13.82 -7.70 -9.09
N ALA A 263 12.66 -7.45 -8.48
CA ALA A 263 12.19 -6.09 -8.21
C ALA A 263 13.11 -5.34 -7.25
N LEU A 264 13.54 -5.99 -6.16
CA LEU A 264 14.49 -5.40 -5.21
C LEU A 264 15.85 -5.14 -5.88
N THR A 265 16.37 -6.11 -6.63
CA THR A 265 17.66 -5.97 -7.32
C THR A 265 17.65 -4.81 -8.32
N LYS A 266 16.54 -4.62 -9.04
CA LYS A 266 16.37 -3.52 -10.01
C LYS A 266 16.10 -2.16 -9.34
N ALA A 267 15.56 -2.15 -8.13
CA ALA A 267 15.36 -0.92 -7.37
C ALA A 267 16.68 -0.35 -6.82
N GLU A 268 17.69 -1.20 -6.62
CA GLU A 268 19.03 -0.82 -6.16
C GLU A 268 19.95 -0.30 -7.30
N SER A 269 19.60 -0.55 -8.56
CA SER A 269 20.41 -0.20 -9.75
C SER A 269 19.98 1.12 -10.41
#